data_AF-A0A0U2WQU2-F1
#
_entry.id   AF-A0A0U2WQU2-F1
#
_cell.length_a   1.000
_cell.length_b   1.000
_cell.length_c   1.000
_cell.angle_alpha   90.00
_cell.angle_beta   90.00
_cell.angle_gamma   90.00
#
_symmetry.space_group_name_H-M   'P 1'
#
loop_
_entity.id
_entity.type
_entity.pdbx_description
1 polymer ?
#
loop_
_entity_poly.entity_id
_entity_poly.type
_entity_poly.pdbx_seq_one_letter_code
_entity_poly.pdbx_strand_id
1 'polypeptide(L)'
;MTKVVFMVTSVLFIVVGLMMTHYLKKKDLLPNRWLIGCSVFLIALIPTLLFPTMPEMIKQAIFGISGLLAVIFFESSRLLAEQTKKGSSQ
;
A
#
# COMPACT_ATOMS: atom_id res chain seq x y z
N MET A 1 -3.28 17.63 21.10
CA MET A 1 -4.39 16.75 20.68
C MET A 1 -4.23 16.28 19.23
N THR A 2 -4.15 17.17 18.24
CA THR A 2 -4.11 16.82 16.80
C THR A 2 -2.96 15.89 16.39
N LYS A 3 -1.77 16.05 16.96
CA LYS A 3 -0.60 15.20 16.68
C LYS A 3 -0.79 13.75 17.12
N VAL A 4 -1.46 13.55 18.27
CA VAL A 4 -1.74 12.21 18.83
C VAL A 4 -2.77 11.51 17.97
N VAL A 5 -3.84 12.21 17.57
CA VAL A 5 -4.86 11.69 16.64
C VAL A 5 -4.23 11.27 15.32
N PHE A 6 -3.34 12.08 14.75
CA PHE A 6 -2.63 11.74 13.52
C PHE A 6 -1.80 10.47 13.67
N MET A 7 -1.01 10.35 14.76
CA MET A 7 -0.23 9.15 15.04
C MET A 7 -1.11 7.90 15.15
N VAL A 8 -2.20 7.96 15.90
CA VAL A 8 -3.12 6.84 16.08
C VAL A 8 -3.74 6.43 14.75
N THR A 9 -4.22 7.40 13.96
CA THR A 9 -4.81 7.14 12.64
C THR A 9 -3.77 6.54 11.69
N SER A 10 -2.52 7.01 11.69
CA SER A 10 -1.45 6.43 10.86
C SER A 10 -1.13 5.00 11.26
N VAL A 11 -1.07 4.70 12.56
CA VAL A 11 -0.83 3.33 13.04
C VAL A 11 -1.98 2.40 12.64
N LEU A 12 -3.23 2.83 12.85
CA LEU A 12 -4.41 2.06 12.42
C LEU A 12 -4.41 1.83 10.90
N PHE A 13 -4.04 2.83 10.13
CA PHE A 13 -3.94 2.73 8.67
C PHE A 13 -2.93 1.67 8.23
N ILE A 14 -1.76 1.63 8.88
CA ILE A 14 -0.75 0.59 8.63
C ILE A 14 -1.30 -0.79 9.01
N VAL A 15 -1.96 -0.92 10.18
CA VAL A 15 -2.54 -2.19 10.63
C VAL A 15 -3.58 -2.72 9.64
N VAL A 16 -4.44 -1.86 9.11
CA VAL A 16 -5.43 -2.23 8.07
C VAL A 16 -4.72 -2.71 6.80
N GLY A 17 -3.68 -2.01 6.35
CA GLY A 17 -2.88 -2.43 5.19
C GLY A 17 -2.23 -3.80 5.38
N LEU A 18 -1.68 -4.07 6.57
CA LEU A 18 -1.13 -5.38 6.92
C LEU A 18 -2.20 -6.47 6.90
N MET A 19 -3.35 -6.23 7.55
CA MET A 19 -4.45 -7.19 7.60
C MET A 19 -4.98 -7.51 6.21
N MET A 20 -5.07 -6.49 5.35
CA MET A 20 -5.48 -6.64 3.96
C MET A 20 -4.44 -7.45 3.16
N THR A 21 -3.15 -7.22 3.38
CA THR A 21 -2.08 -8.02 2.75
C THR A 21 -2.17 -9.49 3.13
N HIS A 22 -2.38 -9.80 4.41
CA HIS A 22 -2.59 -11.17 4.88
C HIS A 22 -3.85 -11.80 4.26
N TYR A 23 -4.92 -11.03 4.11
CA TYR A 23 -6.15 -11.50 3.47
C TYR A 23 -5.95 -11.78 1.97
N LEU A 24 -5.25 -10.91 1.24
CA LEU A 24 -4.90 -11.11 -0.17
C LEU A 24 -3.96 -12.31 -0.36
N LYS A 25 -3.00 -12.49 0.55
CA LYS A 25 -2.12 -13.67 0.58
C LYS A 25 -2.89 -14.96 0.80
N LYS A 26 -3.86 -14.98 1.71
CA LYS A 26 -4.70 -16.17 1.95
C LYS A 26 -5.49 -16.59 0.70
N LYS A 27 -5.78 -15.65 -0.20
CA LYS A 27 -6.46 -15.91 -1.47
C LYS A 27 -5.53 -16.17 -2.65
N ASP A 28 -4.22 -16.22 -2.44
CA ASP A 28 -3.20 -16.33 -3.51
C ASP A 28 -3.29 -15.22 -4.58
N LEU A 29 -3.99 -14.12 -4.27
CA LEU A 29 -4.23 -13.00 -5.18
C LEU A 29 -3.14 -11.94 -5.07
N LEU A 30 -1.96 -12.28 -4.57
CA LEU A 30 -0.85 -11.32 -4.44
C LEU A 30 -0.45 -10.87 -5.85
N PRO A 31 -0.70 -9.60 -6.22
CA PRO A 31 -0.33 -9.14 -7.55
C PRO A 31 1.19 -9.17 -7.71
N ASN A 32 1.66 -9.35 -8.95
CA ASN A 32 3.10 -9.39 -9.24
C ASN A 32 3.79 -8.12 -8.69
N ARG A 33 4.95 -8.27 -8.02
CA ARG A 33 5.66 -7.21 -7.29
C ARG A 33 5.83 -5.93 -8.13
N TRP A 34 6.28 -6.08 -9.36
CA TRP A 34 6.47 -4.97 -10.30
C TRP A 34 5.16 -4.24 -10.61
N LEU A 35 4.06 -4.98 -10.73
CA LEU A 35 2.76 -4.42 -11.04
C LEU A 35 2.26 -3.54 -9.88
N ILE A 36 2.39 -3.99 -8.62
CA ILE A 36 1.96 -3.21 -7.46
C ILE A 36 2.86 -1.99 -7.27
N GLY A 37 4.19 -2.17 -7.35
CA GLY A 37 5.14 -1.06 -7.17
C GLY A 37 4.90 0.07 -8.17
N CYS A 38 4.70 -0.27 -9.45
CA CYS A 38 4.33 0.70 -10.48
C CYS A 38 2.92 1.26 -10.24
N SER A 39 1.94 0.42 -9.87
CA SER A 39 0.56 0.85 -9.68
C SER A 39 0.37 1.82 -8.50
N VAL A 40 1.10 1.63 -7.39
CA VAL A 40 1.05 2.50 -6.20
C VAL A 40 1.32 3.95 -6.59
N PHE A 41 2.37 4.16 -7.39
CA PHE A 41 2.77 5.48 -7.84
C PHE A 41 1.86 6.01 -8.94
N LEU A 42 1.53 5.18 -9.94
CA LEU A 42 0.71 5.58 -11.08
C LEU A 42 -0.73 5.95 -10.68
N ILE A 43 -1.32 5.25 -9.70
CA ILE A 43 -2.67 5.54 -9.20
C ILE A 43 -2.75 6.92 -8.54
N ALA A 44 -1.67 7.42 -7.94
CA ALA A 44 -1.64 8.78 -7.40
C ALA A 44 -1.21 9.81 -8.46
N LEU A 45 -0.18 9.49 -9.24
CA LEU A 45 0.44 10.42 -10.17
C LEU A 45 -0.45 10.76 -11.36
N ILE A 46 -1.02 9.75 -12.03
CA ILE A 46 -1.83 9.93 -13.24
C ILE A 46 -3.02 10.88 -12.97
N PRO A 47 -3.89 10.64 -11.98
CA PRO A 47 -5.02 11.53 -11.75
C PRO A 47 -4.60 12.93 -11.30
N THR A 48 -3.49 13.06 -10.58
CA THR A 48 -2.98 14.37 -10.16
C THR A 48 -2.48 15.20 -11.35
N LEU A 49 -1.85 14.57 -12.34
CA LEU A 49 -1.36 15.24 -13.55
C LEU A 49 -2.48 15.52 -14.56
N LEU A 50 -3.41 14.59 -14.75
CA LEU A 50 -4.48 14.71 -15.75
C LEU A 50 -5.64 15.61 -15.27
N PHE A 51 -5.89 15.68 -13.97
CA PHE A 51 -7.02 16.42 -13.41
C PHE A 51 -6.54 17.42 -12.34
N PRO A 52 -5.91 18.54 -12.73
CA PRO A 52 -5.40 19.53 -11.79
C PRO A 52 -6.51 20.17 -10.93
N THR A 53 -7.71 20.31 -11.48
CA THR A 53 -8.92 20.86 -10.81
C THR A 53 -9.71 19.81 -10.02
N MET A 54 -9.12 18.64 -9.75
CA MET A 54 -9.81 17.57 -9.03
C MET A 54 -10.14 18.01 -7.58
N PRO A 55 -11.36 17.71 -7.08
CA PRO A 55 -11.79 18.04 -5.72
C PRO A 55 -10.85 17.46 -4.65
N GLU A 56 -10.63 18.22 -3.59
CA GLU A 56 -9.74 17.87 -2.47
C GLU A 56 -10.08 16.49 -1.88
N MET A 57 -11.37 16.18 -1.72
CA MET A 57 -11.85 14.90 -1.21
C MET A 57 -11.44 13.71 -2.09
N ILE A 58 -11.50 13.87 -3.41
CA ILE A 58 -11.12 12.80 -4.34
C ILE A 58 -9.60 12.61 -4.33
N LYS A 59 -8.83 13.70 -4.26
CA LYS A 59 -7.37 13.64 -4.09
C LYS A 59 -7.01 12.88 -2.81
N GLN A 60 -7.63 13.23 -1.68
CA GLN A 60 -7.39 12.55 -0.40
C GLN A 60 -7.73 11.05 -0.47
N ALA A 61 -8.84 10.69 -1.13
CA ALA A 61 -9.19 9.27 -1.32
C ALA A 61 -8.14 8.54 -2.17
N ILE A 62 -7.69 9.13 -3.28
CA ILE A 62 -6.65 8.55 -4.15
C ILE A 62 -5.33 8.38 -3.39
N PHE A 63 -4.89 9.41 -2.66
CA PHE A 63 -3.68 9.32 -1.83
C PHE A 63 -3.83 8.29 -0.71
N GLY A 64 -5.01 8.16 -0.11
CA GLY A 64 -5.32 7.11 0.85
C GLY A 64 -5.23 5.72 0.24
N ILE A 65 -5.82 5.50 -0.94
CA ILE A 65 -5.75 4.20 -1.63
C ILE A 65 -4.31 3.90 -2.05
N SER A 66 -3.57 4.89 -2.57
CA SER A 66 -2.16 4.76 -2.93
C SER A 66 -1.30 4.39 -1.73
N GLY A 67 -1.51 5.06 -0.58
CA GLY A 67 -0.82 4.72 0.67
C GLY A 67 -1.12 3.31 1.15
N LEU A 68 -2.37 2.84 1.03
CA LEU A 68 -2.76 1.49 1.41
C LEU A 68 -2.06 0.45 0.53
N LEU A 69 -2.06 0.69 -0.79
CA LEU A 69 -1.33 -0.15 -1.75
C LEU A 69 0.17 -0.15 -1.46
N ALA A 70 0.76 0.98 -1.01
CA ALA A 70 2.17 1.05 -0.64
C ALA A 70 2.50 0.16 0.56
N VAL A 71 1.64 0.15 1.58
CA VAL A 71 1.78 -0.75 2.74
C VAL A 71 1.68 -2.21 2.28
N ILE A 72 0.72 -2.54 1.41
CA ILE A 72 0.55 -3.89 0.87
C ILE A 72 1.78 -4.33 0.05
N PHE A 73 2.32 -3.44 -0.78
CA PHE A 73 3.54 -3.68 -1.53
C PHE A 73 4.74 -3.96 -0.62
N PHE A 74 4.90 -3.16 0.43
CA PHE A 74 6.00 -3.30 1.38
C PHE A 74 5.93 -4.64 2.12
N GLU A 75 4.75 -4.98 2.65
CA GLU A 75 4.55 -6.24 3.38
C GLU A 75 4.70 -7.46 2.47
N SER A 76 4.14 -7.41 1.26
CA SER A 76 4.29 -8.49 0.27
C SER A 76 5.75 -8.68 -0.12
N SER A 77 6.49 -7.59 -0.30
CA SER A 77 7.93 -7.64 -0.60
C SER A 77 8.73 -8.21 0.56
N ARG A 78 8.39 -7.85 1.82
CA ARG A 78 9.02 -8.39 3.03
C ARG A 78 8.81 -9.91 3.13
N LEU A 79 7.57 -10.37 2.97
CA LEU A 79 7.23 -11.80 3.04
C LEU A 79 7.97 -12.62 1.97
N LEU A 80 8.13 -12.06 0.76
CA LEU A 80 8.87 -12.72 -0.32
C LEU A 80 10.38 -12.76 -0.01
N ALA A 81 10.95 -11.66 0.48
CA ALA A 81 12.36 -11.61 0.88
C ALA A 81 12.67 -12.60 2.02
N GLU A 82 11.74 -12.78 2.97
CA GLU A 82 11.83 -13.80 4.02
C GLU A 82 11.79 -15.22 3.46
N GLN A 83 10.95 -15.49 2.45
CA GLN A 83 10.91 -16.79 1.78
C GLN A 83 12.19 -17.08 0.99
N THR A 84 12.69 -16.12 0.21
CA THR A 84 13.96 -16.24 -0.51
C THR A 84 15.13 -16.47 0.45
N LYS A 85 15.18 -15.77 1.59
CA LYS A 85 16.21 -15.96 2.61
C LYS A 85 16.18 -17.37 3.21
N LYS A 86 14.99 -17.97 3.39
CA LYS A 86 14.85 -19.36 3.87
C LYS A 86 15.19 -20.41 2.81
N GLY A 87 14.98 -20.11 1.53
CA GLY A 87 15.32 -21.01 0.40
C GLY A 87 16.79 -21.00 -0.02
N SER A 88 17.60 -20.03 0.44
CA SER A 88 19.04 -19.92 0.10
C SER A 88 19.97 -20.61 1.11
N SER A 89 19.43 -21.32 2.11
CA SER A 89 20.20 -22.18 3.03
C SER A 89 20.06 -23.68 2.70
N GLN A 90 19.85 -24.01 1.42
CA GLN A 90 19.92 -25.38 0.91
C GLN A 90 20.97 -25.49 -0.18
#